data_AF-A0A7W1S3M1-F1
#
_entry.id   AF-A0A7W1S3M1-F1
#
_cell.length_a   1.000
_cell.length_b   1.000
_cell.length_c   1.000
_cell.angle_alpha   90.00
_cell.angle_beta   90.00
_cell.angle_gamma   90.00
#
_symmetry.space_group_name_H-M   'P 1'
#
loop_
_entity.id
_entity.type
_entity.pdbx_description
1 polymer ?
#
loop_
_entity_poly.entity_id
_entity_poly.type
_entity_poly.pdbx_seq_one_letter_code
_entity_poly.pdbx_strand_id
1 'polypeptide(L)'
;MNKLDLKKTLKDLYNPSVKAVSEVVVPPMNFIMVDGTGDPNNGAEFQPRAEALYALSYTLKFASKQHLNQDYGVMPLEGLWWVDGLKPVDPTSSDRSAWQWTLMVMQPQQITREFFEAAVDNVRRKKNPELLPNCRFECYDEGLAAQIMHIGPYSAEKPTIDRVHAYIVEHNRQLSGKHHEIYIGDPRKSVPEKLKTVIRQPFKST
;
A
#
# COMPACT_ATOMS: atom_id res chain seq x y z
N MET A 1 21.91 4.88 -18.29
CA MET A 1 21.21 4.09 -17.25
C MET A 1 19.74 4.46 -17.31
N ASN A 2 18.86 3.52 -17.64
CA ASN A 2 17.43 3.79 -17.76
C ASN A 2 16.79 3.67 -16.36
N LYS A 3 16.16 4.73 -15.87
CA LYS A 3 15.45 4.71 -14.58
C LYS A 3 13.98 4.43 -14.86
N LEU A 4 13.45 3.32 -14.34
CA LEU A 4 12.02 3.02 -14.44
C LEU A 4 11.24 4.04 -13.62
N ASP A 5 10.34 4.75 -14.28
CA ASP A 5 9.34 5.59 -13.62
C ASP A 5 8.02 4.82 -13.54
N LEU A 6 7.94 3.93 -12.55
CA LEU A 6 6.80 3.03 -12.37
C LEU A 6 5.51 3.79 -12.06
N LYS A 7 5.58 4.96 -11.39
CA LYS A 7 4.41 5.81 -11.17
C LYS A 7 3.88 6.41 -12.47
N LYS A 8 4.75 6.64 -13.46
CA LYS A 8 4.36 7.07 -14.80
C LYS A 8 3.78 5.89 -15.60
N THR A 9 4.38 4.71 -15.53
CA THR A 9 3.91 3.52 -16.25
C THR A 9 2.58 2.99 -15.69
N LEU A 10 2.40 3.04 -14.36
CA LEU A 10 1.21 2.59 -13.65
C LEU A 10 0.33 3.77 -13.22
N LYS A 11 0.33 4.85 -14.02
CA LYS A 11 -0.33 6.11 -13.67
C LYS A 11 -1.80 5.92 -13.28
N ASP A 12 -2.50 5.01 -13.95
CA ASP A 12 -3.91 4.73 -13.69
C ASP A 12 -4.14 4.13 -12.30
N LEU A 13 -3.13 3.48 -11.70
CA LEU A 13 -3.20 2.93 -10.35
C LEU A 13 -2.74 3.91 -9.26
N TYR A 14 -1.81 4.81 -9.59
CA TYR A 14 -1.15 5.69 -8.61
C TYR A 14 -1.57 7.17 -8.70
N ASN A 15 -2.37 7.56 -9.69
CA ASN A 15 -2.83 8.93 -9.88
C ASN A 15 -4.26 9.02 -10.44
N PRO A 16 -5.28 8.46 -9.74
CA PRO A 16 -6.67 8.64 -10.10
C PRO A 16 -7.14 10.10 -9.98
N SER A 17 -8.37 10.33 -10.46
CA SER A 17 -9.04 11.62 -10.35
C SER A 17 -9.32 11.98 -8.88
N VAL A 18 -9.19 13.27 -8.55
CA VAL A 18 -9.70 13.83 -7.28
C VAL A 18 -11.21 14.11 -7.36
N LYS A 19 -11.77 14.14 -8.58
CA LYS A 19 -13.13 14.62 -8.83
C LYS A 19 -14.15 13.51 -8.97
N ALA A 20 -13.75 12.33 -9.44
CA ALA A 20 -14.67 11.23 -9.78
C ALA A 20 -14.07 9.89 -9.36
N VAL A 21 -14.94 8.99 -8.90
CA VAL A 21 -14.59 7.59 -8.69
C VAL A 21 -14.37 6.95 -10.06
N SER A 22 -13.30 6.20 -10.19
CA SER A 22 -12.96 5.45 -11.40
C SER A 22 -12.83 3.97 -11.07
N GLU A 23 -13.33 3.10 -11.95
CA GLU A 23 -13.07 1.67 -11.91
C GLU A 23 -11.71 1.34 -12.53
N VAL A 24 -11.02 0.36 -11.96
CA VAL A 24 -9.74 -0.15 -12.43
C VAL A 24 -9.68 -1.67 -12.32
N VAL A 25 -8.89 -2.28 -13.19
CA VAL A 25 -8.43 -3.67 -13.04
C VAL A 25 -6.98 -3.60 -12.58
N VAL A 26 -6.74 -3.99 -11.33
CA VAL A 26 -5.42 -4.05 -10.75
C VAL A 26 -4.83 -5.42 -11.09
N PRO A 27 -3.76 -5.50 -11.91
CA PRO A 27 -3.16 -6.78 -12.25
C PRO A 27 -2.44 -7.38 -11.04
N PRO A 28 -2.17 -8.69 -11.04
CA PRO A 28 -1.28 -9.31 -10.07
C PRO A 28 0.06 -8.58 -10.03
N MET A 29 0.45 -8.13 -8.85
CA MET A 29 1.72 -7.41 -8.62
C MET A 29 2.45 -8.03 -7.44
N ASN A 30 3.78 -7.91 -7.45
CA ASN A 30 4.61 -8.39 -6.35
C ASN A 30 4.82 -7.28 -5.33
N PHE A 31 4.78 -7.64 -4.07
CA PHE A 31 4.95 -6.72 -2.96
C PHE A 31 5.85 -7.32 -1.90
N ILE A 32 6.57 -6.45 -1.21
CA ILE A 32 6.98 -6.78 0.15
C ILE A 32 5.80 -6.42 1.05
N MET A 33 5.46 -7.30 1.98
CA MET A 33 4.30 -7.15 2.86
C MET A 33 4.68 -7.43 4.31
N VAL A 34 3.99 -6.80 5.25
CA VAL A 34 4.07 -7.08 6.67
C VAL A 34 2.72 -6.83 7.33
N ASP A 35 2.24 -7.81 8.10
CA ASP A 35 0.95 -7.69 8.79
C ASP A 35 1.12 -7.10 10.19
N GLY A 36 0.05 -6.49 10.68
CA GLY A 36 -0.08 -6.03 12.04
C GLY A 36 -1.54 -5.82 12.42
N THR A 37 -1.75 -5.39 13.66
CA THR A 37 -3.08 -5.17 14.25
C THR A 37 -3.08 -3.93 15.14
N GLY A 38 -4.27 -3.42 15.44
CA GLY A 38 -4.47 -2.29 16.34
C GLY A 38 -4.26 -0.92 15.68
N ASP A 39 -4.29 0.12 16.50
CA ASP A 39 -4.21 1.52 16.04
C ASP A 39 -2.84 1.82 15.41
N PRO A 40 -2.78 2.20 14.12
CA PRO A 40 -1.52 2.58 13.47
C PRO A 40 -0.85 3.78 14.14
N ASN A 41 -1.59 4.61 14.88
CA ASN A 41 -1.06 5.79 15.58
C ASN A 41 -0.31 5.46 16.88
N ASN A 42 -0.49 4.27 17.45
CA ASN A 42 0.17 3.88 18.72
C ASN A 42 1.66 3.53 18.53
N GLY A 43 2.14 3.47 17.28
CA GLY A 43 3.56 3.37 16.93
C GLY A 43 4.24 2.03 17.22
N ALA A 44 3.90 1.35 18.32
CA ALA A 44 4.59 0.14 18.81
C ALA A 44 4.61 -1.01 17.78
N GLU A 45 3.49 -1.25 17.10
CA GLU A 45 3.42 -2.26 16.03
C GLU A 45 3.70 -1.65 14.65
N PHE A 46 3.15 -0.46 14.37
CA PHE A 46 3.16 0.11 13.02
C PHE A 46 4.56 0.55 12.57
N GLN A 47 5.24 1.34 13.40
CA GLN A 47 6.48 2.00 12.99
C GLN A 47 7.62 1.01 12.74
N PRO A 48 7.92 0.05 13.64
CA PRO A 48 9.00 -0.91 13.39
C PRO A 48 8.75 -1.80 12.16
N ARG A 49 7.49 -2.14 11.87
CA ARG A 49 7.10 -2.89 10.66
C ARG A 49 7.32 -2.07 9.39
N ALA A 50 6.88 -0.81 9.38
CA ALA A 50 7.12 0.10 8.26
C ALA A 50 8.63 0.32 8.02
N GLU A 51 9.42 0.43 9.08
CA GLU A 51 10.88 0.59 9.00
C GLU A 51 11.55 -0.65 8.38
N ALA A 52 11.17 -1.86 8.80
CA ALA A 52 11.67 -3.11 8.22
C ALA A 52 11.30 -3.22 6.72
N LEU A 53 10.05 -2.88 6.38
CA LEU A 53 9.54 -2.86 5.01
C LEU A 53 10.32 -1.91 4.10
N TYR A 54 10.61 -0.69 4.57
CA TYR A 54 11.43 0.27 3.84
C TYR A 54 12.89 -0.18 3.75
N ALA A 55 13.46 -0.75 4.81
CA ALA A 55 14.84 -1.25 4.79
C ALA A 55 15.03 -2.30 3.68
N LEU A 56 14.07 -3.21 3.51
CA LEU A 56 14.07 -4.19 2.41
C LEU A 56 13.88 -3.52 1.05
N SER A 57 12.90 -2.63 0.91
CA SER A 57 12.59 -1.96 -0.35
C SER A 57 13.77 -1.14 -0.90
N TYR A 58 14.48 -0.42 -0.02
CA TYR A 58 15.69 0.32 -0.42
C TYR A 58 16.85 -0.62 -0.75
N THR A 59 17.04 -1.69 0.02
CA THR A 59 18.07 -2.70 -0.26
C THR A 59 17.88 -3.31 -1.65
N LEU A 60 16.65 -3.70 -1.99
CA LEU A 60 16.29 -4.24 -3.30
C LEU A 60 16.52 -3.25 -4.44
N LYS A 61 16.12 -1.99 -4.25
CA LYS A 61 16.39 -0.93 -5.23
C LYS A 61 17.88 -0.82 -5.54
N PHE A 62 18.73 -0.78 -4.51
CA PHE A 62 20.17 -0.66 -4.72
C PHE A 62 20.78 -1.93 -5.31
N ALA A 63 20.30 -3.11 -4.90
CA ALA A 63 20.72 -4.38 -5.49
C ALA A 63 20.34 -4.48 -6.98
N SER A 64 19.13 -4.09 -7.37
CA SER A 64 18.68 -4.03 -8.77
C SER A 64 19.57 -3.09 -9.60
N LYS A 65 19.87 -1.91 -9.06
CA LYS A 65 20.76 -0.96 -9.72
C LYS A 65 22.17 -1.54 -9.94
N GLN A 66 22.69 -2.25 -8.94
CA GLN A 66 24.04 -2.80 -8.97
C GLN A 66 24.16 -4.05 -9.85
N HIS A 67 23.23 -4.98 -9.73
CA HIS A 67 23.33 -6.32 -10.33
C HIS A 67 22.59 -6.45 -11.66
N LEU A 68 21.54 -5.66 -11.87
CA LEU A 68 20.71 -5.70 -13.09
C LEU A 68 20.88 -4.44 -13.96
N ASN A 69 21.69 -3.47 -13.53
CA ASN A 69 21.82 -2.15 -14.18
C ASN A 69 20.47 -1.44 -14.38
N GLN A 70 19.50 -1.72 -13.50
CA GLN A 70 18.14 -1.22 -13.58
C GLN A 70 17.79 -0.45 -12.30
N ASP A 71 17.69 0.88 -12.40
CA ASP A 71 17.29 1.74 -11.28
C ASP A 71 15.76 1.98 -11.32
N TYR A 72 15.14 2.12 -10.15
CA TYR A 72 13.72 2.47 -9.99
C TYR A 72 13.52 3.29 -8.72
N GLY A 73 12.42 4.03 -8.62
CA GLY A 73 12.03 4.67 -7.37
C GLY A 73 11.32 3.67 -6.45
N VAL A 74 11.62 3.69 -5.13
CA VAL A 74 10.79 2.96 -4.17
C VAL A 74 9.35 3.45 -4.31
N MET A 75 8.42 2.51 -4.45
CA MET A 75 7.01 2.82 -4.64
C MET A 75 6.39 3.37 -3.35
N PRO A 76 5.25 4.08 -3.44
CA PRO A 76 4.50 4.53 -2.27
C PRO A 76 4.26 3.40 -1.27
N LEU A 77 4.15 3.75 0.01
CA LEU A 77 3.60 2.84 1.01
C LEU A 77 2.12 2.60 0.70
N GLU A 78 1.72 1.36 0.80
CA GLU A 78 0.35 0.89 0.61
C GLU A 78 -0.11 0.21 1.91
N GLY A 79 -1.39 0.36 2.23
CA GLY A 79 -2.01 -0.21 3.42
C GLY A 79 -3.32 -0.90 3.06
N LEU A 80 -3.44 -2.18 3.40
CA LEU A 80 -4.71 -2.90 3.40
C LEU A 80 -5.28 -2.87 4.81
N TRP A 81 -6.57 -2.56 4.94
CA TRP A 81 -7.23 -2.32 6.23
C TRP A 81 -8.55 -3.08 6.31
N TRP A 82 -8.77 -3.76 7.43
CA TRP A 82 -10.03 -4.45 7.70
C TRP A 82 -10.26 -4.67 9.20
N VAL A 83 -11.48 -5.05 9.55
CA VAL A 83 -11.82 -5.72 10.81
C VAL A 83 -12.35 -7.13 10.52
N ASP A 84 -12.66 -7.90 11.55
CA ASP A 84 -13.16 -9.27 11.42
C ASP A 84 -14.29 -9.41 10.37
N GLY A 85 -14.14 -10.44 9.54
CA GLY A 85 -15.02 -10.68 8.40
C GLY A 85 -14.69 -9.83 7.16
N LEU A 86 -13.47 -9.28 7.07
CA LEU A 86 -13.00 -8.41 5.97
C LEU A 86 -13.85 -7.15 5.79
N LYS A 87 -14.45 -6.67 6.87
CA LYS A 87 -15.26 -5.45 6.81
C LYS A 87 -14.35 -4.23 6.74
N PRO A 88 -14.71 -3.18 5.99
CA PRO A 88 -13.96 -1.93 5.98
C PRO A 88 -13.84 -1.34 7.39
N VAL A 89 -12.68 -0.77 7.69
CA VAL A 89 -12.46 0.00 8.92
C VAL A 89 -13.23 1.33 8.86
N ASP A 90 -13.62 1.86 10.02
CA ASP A 90 -14.11 3.24 10.13
C ASP A 90 -12.97 4.16 10.57
N PRO A 91 -12.38 4.99 9.67
CA PRO A 91 -11.27 5.88 10.03
C PRO A 91 -11.61 6.90 11.12
N THR A 92 -12.90 7.16 11.38
CA THR A 92 -13.35 8.08 12.43
C THR A 92 -13.45 7.42 13.81
N SER A 93 -13.33 6.08 13.88
CA SER A 93 -13.40 5.35 15.14
C SER A 93 -12.27 5.76 16.09
N SER A 94 -12.64 6.04 17.35
CA SER A 94 -11.72 6.26 18.45
C SER A 94 -11.14 4.96 19.01
N ASP A 95 -11.86 3.83 18.86
CA ASP A 95 -11.35 2.50 19.17
C ASP A 95 -10.94 1.80 17.87
N ARG A 96 -9.64 1.56 17.74
CA ARG A 96 -9.03 0.89 16.59
C ARG A 96 -8.32 -0.40 16.98
N SER A 97 -8.60 -0.92 18.19
CA SER A 97 -7.97 -2.12 18.71
C SER A 97 -8.24 -3.36 17.85
N ALA A 98 -9.42 -3.44 17.24
CA ALA A 98 -9.84 -4.54 16.36
C ALA A 98 -9.34 -4.41 14.91
N TRP A 99 -8.61 -3.35 14.57
CA TRP A 99 -8.10 -3.18 13.21
C TRP A 99 -7.05 -4.23 12.91
N GLN A 100 -7.10 -4.74 11.69
CA GLN A 100 -6.08 -5.60 11.11
C GLN A 100 -5.61 -4.93 9.82
N TRP A 101 -4.30 -5.03 9.56
CA TRP A 101 -3.73 -4.37 8.41
C TRP A 101 -2.52 -5.10 7.85
N THR A 102 -2.29 -4.87 6.57
CA THR A 102 -1.08 -5.29 5.85
C THR A 102 -0.45 -4.04 5.27
N LEU A 103 0.78 -3.73 5.67
CA LEU A 103 1.60 -2.72 4.99
C LEU A 103 2.35 -3.36 3.86
N MET A 104 2.41 -2.68 2.71
CA MET A 104 3.05 -3.22 1.53
C MET A 104 3.73 -2.15 0.66
N VAL A 105 4.74 -2.57 -0.09
CA VAL A 105 5.44 -1.73 -1.08
C VAL A 105 5.65 -2.54 -2.33
N MET A 106 5.07 -2.07 -3.45
CA MET A 106 5.16 -2.75 -4.74
C MET A 106 6.61 -2.86 -5.20
N GLN A 107 6.98 -4.06 -5.65
CA GLN A 107 8.26 -4.34 -6.27
C GLN A 107 8.09 -4.56 -7.78
N PRO A 108 8.97 -3.97 -8.61
CA PRO A 108 8.95 -4.20 -10.05
C PRO A 108 9.12 -5.68 -10.41
N GLN A 109 8.64 -6.10 -11.58
CA GLN A 109 8.71 -7.50 -12.04
C GLN A 109 10.13 -8.10 -12.08
N GLN A 110 11.18 -7.30 -12.29
CA GLN A 110 12.55 -7.83 -12.26
C GLN A 110 13.03 -8.25 -10.86
N ILE A 111 12.30 -7.90 -9.80
CA ILE A 111 12.61 -8.35 -8.44
C ILE A 111 12.02 -9.74 -8.25
N THR A 112 12.91 -10.72 -8.04
CA THR A 112 12.56 -12.13 -7.83
C THR A 112 12.61 -12.50 -6.34
N ARG A 113 12.18 -13.74 -6.03
CA ARG A 113 12.30 -14.33 -4.69
C ARG A 113 13.74 -14.35 -4.20
N GLU A 114 14.69 -14.70 -5.08
CA GLU A 114 16.11 -14.79 -4.77
C GLU A 114 16.70 -13.40 -4.44
N PHE A 115 16.28 -12.36 -5.17
CA PHE A 115 16.62 -10.98 -4.85
C PHE A 115 16.11 -10.57 -3.47
N PHE A 116 14.88 -10.95 -3.14
CA PHE A 116 14.28 -10.69 -1.84
C PHE A 116 15.03 -11.39 -0.70
N GLU A 117 15.32 -12.68 -0.84
CA GLU A 117 16.06 -13.45 0.18
C GLU A 117 17.46 -12.89 0.42
N ALA A 118 18.18 -12.56 -0.65
CA ALA A 118 19.48 -11.90 -0.55
C ALA A 118 19.39 -10.51 0.13
N ALA A 119 18.30 -9.77 -0.11
CA ALA A 119 18.05 -8.50 0.55
C ALA A 119 17.77 -8.68 2.05
N VAL A 120 16.99 -9.71 2.43
CA VAL A 120 16.75 -10.08 3.84
C VAL A 120 18.07 -10.35 4.54
N ASP A 121 18.96 -11.17 3.96
CA ASP A 121 20.26 -11.46 4.56
C ASP A 121 21.15 -10.21 4.69
N ASN A 122 21.12 -9.32 3.69
CA ASN A 122 21.85 -8.06 3.73
C ASN A 122 21.36 -7.14 4.86
N VAL A 123 20.05 -6.97 5.00
CA VAL A 123 19.43 -6.17 6.06
C VAL A 123 19.69 -6.79 7.43
N ARG A 124 19.57 -8.12 7.54
CA ARG A 124 19.88 -8.89 8.76
C ARG A 124 21.31 -8.62 9.23
N ARG A 125 22.31 -8.72 8.35
CA ARG A 125 23.71 -8.47 8.73
C ARG A 125 24.01 -7.02 9.11
N LYS A 126 23.33 -6.05 8.50
CA LYS A 126 23.66 -4.61 8.68
C LYS A 126 22.92 -3.95 9.83
N LYS A 127 21.63 -4.25 9.99
CA LYS A 127 20.73 -3.58 10.93
C LYS A 127 19.97 -4.52 11.84
N ASN A 128 19.69 -5.74 11.36
CA ASN A 128 18.90 -6.75 12.04
C ASN A 128 17.63 -6.22 12.74
N PRO A 129 16.70 -5.55 12.02
CA PRO A 129 15.44 -5.13 12.64
C PRO A 129 14.69 -6.35 13.19
N GLU A 130 14.13 -6.23 14.40
CA GLU A 130 13.45 -7.33 15.08
C GLU A 130 12.32 -7.94 14.25
N LEU A 131 11.53 -7.09 13.58
CA LEU A 131 10.38 -7.50 12.77
C LEU A 131 10.73 -7.84 11.31
N LEU A 132 12.02 -7.91 10.97
CA LEU A 132 12.45 -8.35 9.63
C LEU A 132 11.88 -9.72 9.23
N PRO A 133 11.83 -10.75 10.11
CA PRO A 133 11.27 -12.05 9.77
C PRO A 133 9.76 -12.03 9.44
N ASN A 134 9.05 -10.98 9.85
CA ASN A 134 7.62 -10.82 9.54
C ASN A 134 7.37 -10.25 8.14
N CYS A 135 8.41 -9.75 7.47
CA CYS A 135 8.29 -9.29 6.10
C CYS A 135 8.28 -10.47 5.14
N ARG A 136 7.33 -10.47 4.20
CA ARG A 136 7.18 -11.49 3.16
C ARG A 136 7.17 -10.85 1.77
N PHE A 137 7.54 -11.62 0.76
CA PHE A 137 7.44 -11.23 -0.63
C PHE A 137 6.33 -12.04 -1.30
N GLU A 138 5.26 -11.39 -1.73
CA GLU A 138 4.06 -12.08 -2.21
C GLU A 138 3.46 -11.38 -3.41
N CYS A 139 2.82 -12.19 -4.26
CA CYS A 139 1.96 -11.70 -5.33
C CYS A 139 0.58 -11.40 -4.74
N TYR A 140 0.06 -10.21 -5.02
CA TYR A 140 -1.29 -9.80 -4.65
C TYR A 140 -2.07 -9.46 -5.91
N ASP A 141 -3.16 -10.19 -6.10
CA ASP A 141 -4.11 -10.02 -7.19
C ASP A 141 -5.37 -9.33 -6.62
N GLU A 142 -5.38 -8.01 -6.69
CA GLU A 142 -6.49 -7.21 -6.18
C GLU A 142 -7.70 -7.22 -7.13
N GLY A 143 -7.45 -7.35 -8.44
CA GLY A 143 -8.50 -7.46 -9.46
C GLY A 143 -9.33 -6.19 -9.62
N LEU A 144 -10.65 -6.35 -9.71
CA LEU A 144 -11.60 -5.26 -9.94
C LEU A 144 -11.76 -4.39 -8.69
N ALA A 145 -11.54 -3.09 -8.86
CA ALA A 145 -11.68 -2.12 -7.78
C ALA A 145 -12.18 -0.77 -8.26
N ALA A 146 -12.81 -0.02 -7.36
CA ALA A 146 -13.14 1.39 -7.55
C ALA A 146 -12.17 2.23 -6.73
N GLN A 147 -11.73 3.37 -7.26
CA GLN A 147 -10.77 4.23 -6.59
C GLN A 147 -10.99 5.72 -6.85
N ILE A 148 -10.47 6.55 -5.95
CA ILE A 148 -10.46 8.01 -6.05
C ILE A 148 -9.24 8.56 -5.29
N MET A 149 -8.76 9.74 -5.69
CA MET A 149 -7.73 10.45 -4.93
C MET A 149 -8.37 11.30 -3.82
N HIS A 150 -8.00 11.02 -2.57
CA HIS A 150 -8.24 11.90 -1.42
C HIS A 150 -7.12 12.95 -1.32
N ILE A 151 -7.51 14.20 -1.00
CA ILE A 151 -6.59 15.30 -0.68
C ILE A 151 -6.96 15.82 0.70
N GLY A 152 -6.06 15.69 1.67
CA GLY A 152 -6.30 16.08 3.05
C GLY A 152 -5.78 15.05 4.07
N PRO A 153 -5.99 15.32 5.37
CA PRO A 153 -5.53 14.46 6.45
C PRO A 153 -6.29 13.13 6.47
N TYR A 154 -5.62 12.06 6.93
CA TYR A 154 -6.20 10.72 7.07
C TYR A 154 -7.51 10.68 7.88
N SER A 155 -7.64 11.54 8.90
CA SER A 155 -8.86 11.68 9.70
C SER A 155 -10.06 12.22 8.92
N ALA A 156 -9.85 12.81 7.74
CA ALA A 156 -10.89 13.36 6.88
C ALA A 156 -11.19 12.47 5.66
N GLU A 157 -10.69 11.23 5.62
CA GLU A 157 -10.88 10.32 4.48
C GLU A 157 -12.28 9.72 4.43
N LYS A 158 -13.02 9.67 5.55
CA LYS A 158 -14.34 9.02 5.65
C LYS A 158 -15.32 9.41 4.53
N PRO A 159 -15.55 10.70 4.20
CA PRO A 159 -16.45 11.07 3.11
C PRO A 159 -15.97 10.60 1.74
N THR A 160 -14.65 10.46 1.55
CA THR A 160 -14.06 9.96 0.31
C THR A 160 -14.25 8.45 0.20
N ILE A 161 -14.06 7.70 1.29
CA ILE A 161 -14.34 6.27 1.39
C ILE A 161 -15.82 5.99 1.09
N ASP A 162 -16.71 6.71 1.76
CA ASP A 162 -18.16 6.55 1.59
C ASP A 162 -18.60 6.78 0.15
N ARG A 163 -17.97 7.75 -0.53
CA ARG A 163 -18.22 8.02 -1.94
C ARG A 163 -17.83 6.85 -2.84
N VAL A 164 -16.71 6.17 -2.56
CA VAL A 164 -16.30 4.97 -3.31
C VAL A 164 -17.28 3.82 -3.03
N HIS A 165 -17.67 3.62 -1.78
CA HIS A 165 -18.61 2.57 -1.39
C HIS A 165 -19.99 2.78 -2.02
N ALA A 166 -20.51 4.01 -1.96
CA ALA A 166 -21.77 4.39 -2.59
C ALA A 166 -21.74 4.15 -4.10
N TYR A 167 -20.65 4.55 -4.77
CA TYR A 167 -20.48 4.30 -6.20
C TYR A 167 -20.58 2.79 -6.54
N ILE A 168 -19.92 1.92 -5.77
CA ILE A 168 -19.98 0.46 -5.98
C ILE A 168 -21.42 -0.04 -5.85
N VAL A 169 -22.13 0.36 -4.79
CA VAL A 169 -23.49 -0.09 -4.50
C VAL A 169 -24.49 0.42 -5.54
N GLU A 170 -24.40 1.70 -5.94
CA GLU A 170 -25.24 2.32 -6.96
C GLU A 170 -25.11 1.64 -8.34
N HIS A 171 -23.97 1.01 -8.61
CA HIS A 171 -23.74 0.24 -9.83
C HIS A 171 -24.12 -1.26 -9.69
N ASN A 172 -24.93 -1.61 -8.68
CA ASN A 172 -25.40 -2.97 -8.39
C ASN A 172 -24.28 -3.99 -8.12
N ARG A 173 -23.19 -3.55 -7.49
CA ARG A 173 -22.03 -4.39 -7.14
C ARG A 173 -21.90 -4.50 -5.63
N GLN A 174 -21.11 -5.46 -5.18
CA GLN A 174 -20.84 -5.67 -3.76
C GLN A 174 -19.37 -5.37 -3.46
N LEU A 175 -19.13 -4.67 -2.35
CA LEU A 175 -17.78 -4.53 -1.81
C LEU A 175 -17.19 -5.91 -1.54
N SER A 176 -15.89 -6.04 -1.76
CA SER A 176 -15.14 -7.25 -1.47
C SER A 176 -13.71 -6.91 -1.06
N GLY A 177 -12.97 -7.91 -0.60
CA GLY A 177 -11.56 -7.74 -0.25
C GLY A 177 -11.36 -6.78 0.91
N LYS A 178 -10.18 -6.18 0.98
CA LYS A 178 -9.76 -5.25 2.04
C LYS A 178 -9.81 -3.81 1.52
N HIS A 179 -10.11 -2.87 2.40
CA HIS A 179 -9.98 -1.44 2.07
C HIS A 179 -8.51 -1.13 1.81
N HIS A 180 -8.19 -0.44 0.71
CA HIS A 180 -6.83 -0.23 0.26
C HIS A 180 -6.50 1.25 0.13
N GLU A 181 -5.43 1.69 0.80
CA GLU A 181 -4.91 3.05 0.75
C GLU A 181 -3.49 3.07 0.17
N ILE A 182 -3.21 4.02 -0.71
CA ILE A 182 -1.87 4.26 -1.28
C ILE A 182 -1.41 5.67 -0.92
N TYR A 183 -0.36 5.79 -0.11
CA TYR A 183 0.12 7.06 0.44
C TYR A 183 1.09 7.76 -0.51
N ILE A 184 0.58 8.68 -1.32
CA ILE A 184 1.35 9.34 -2.37
C ILE A 184 2.23 10.46 -1.80
N GLY A 185 3.53 10.17 -1.70
CA GLY A 185 4.55 11.12 -1.24
C GLY A 185 5.12 10.74 0.12
N ASP A 186 5.85 11.66 0.74
CA ASP A 186 6.34 11.50 2.11
C ASP A 186 5.43 12.31 3.05
N PRO A 187 4.62 11.65 3.92
CA PRO A 187 3.70 12.36 4.80
C PRO A 187 4.44 13.24 5.81
N ARG A 188 5.71 12.94 6.14
CA ARG A 188 6.54 13.75 7.04
C ARG A 188 6.99 15.07 6.42
N LYS A 189 6.86 15.20 5.10
CA LYS A 189 7.27 16.39 4.33
C LYS A 189 6.09 17.21 3.80
N SER A 190 4.88 16.72 3.99
CA SER A 190 3.66 17.34 3.47
C SER A 190 2.84 17.87 4.63
N VAL A 191 2.32 19.09 4.50
CA VAL A 191 1.31 19.58 5.45
C VAL A 191 0.04 18.73 5.30
N PRO A 192 -0.72 18.49 6.39
CA PRO A 192 -1.87 17.57 6.37
C PRO A 192 -2.88 17.84 5.25
N GLU A 193 -3.11 19.11 4.91
CA GLU A 193 -4.08 19.56 3.90
C GLU A 193 -3.65 19.25 2.46
N LYS A 194 -2.38 18.86 2.26
CA LYS A 194 -1.80 18.51 0.96
C LYS A 194 -1.42 17.04 0.83
N LEU A 195 -1.70 16.24 1.87
CA LEU A 195 -1.54 14.80 1.80
C LEU A 195 -2.42 14.25 0.68
N LYS A 196 -1.89 13.23 -0.01
CA LYS A 196 -2.55 12.59 -1.13
C LYS A 196 -2.61 11.10 -0.86
N THR A 197 -3.82 10.56 -0.83
CA THR A 197 -4.06 9.14 -0.62
C THR A 197 -4.95 8.63 -1.74
N VAL A 198 -4.53 7.58 -2.44
CA VAL A 198 -5.48 6.85 -3.29
C VAL A 198 -6.31 5.98 -2.37
N ILE A 199 -7.62 6.21 -2.37
CA ILE A 199 -8.60 5.36 -1.71
C ILE A 199 -9.10 4.36 -2.75
N ARG A 200 -8.96 3.07 -2.48
CA ARG A 200 -9.39 1.98 -3.36
C ARG A 200 -10.16 0.93 -2.59
N GLN A 201 -11.26 0.46 -3.17
CA GLN A 201 -12.08 -0.61 -2.62
C GLN A 201 -12.35 -1.66 -3.72
N PRO A 202 -11.91 -2.91 -3.52
CA PRO A 202 -12.28 -4.01 -4.41
C PRO A 202 -13.78 -4.26 -4.38
N PHE A 203 -14.31 -4.72 -5.50
CA PHE A 203 -15.71 -5.13 -5.62
C PHE A 203 -15.86 -6.37 -6.49
N LYS A 204 -17.03 -7.01 -6.38
CA LYS A 204 -17.47 -8.09 -7.27
C LYS A 204 -18.81 -7.75 -7.91
N SER A 205 -19.01 -8.27 -9.12
CA SER A 205 -20.35 -8.33 -9.70
C SER A 205 -21.28 -9.13 -8.79
N THR A 206 -22.55 -8.75 -8.78
CA THR A 206 -23.62 -9.51 -8.13
C THR A 206 -23.91 -10.82 -8.84
#